data_AF-Q9AHN3-F1
#
_entry.id   AF-Q9AHN3-F1
#
_cell.length_a   1.000
_cell.length_b   1.000
_cell.length_c   1.000
_cell.angle_alpha   90.00
_cell.angle_beta   90.00
_cell.angle_gamma   90.00
#
_symmetry.space_group_name_H-M   'P 1'
#
loop_
_entity.id
_entity.type
_entity.pdbx_description
1 polymer ?
#
loop_
_entity_poly.entity_id
_entity_poly.type
_entity_poly.pdbx_seq_one_letter_code
_entity_poly.pdbx_strand_id
1 'polypeptide(L)'
;MKKVIIIGHKQSNYQNVEKAFQYYGMNPPHPSKREKMSPIEIGDVLNKVLPDLNKAPENLSLLPNKKIKGSSIKNKSRKKSRNSTVKTTSLWDNLYLDLVLANIDQEFWGWSDPNSLQLLDYWANIDQDIHFVFVYDKPENLFQHNFIEESIELDSEKIKEKLEEWEKYNEKLLMFFNKYKERSVLINSRQIRKSIQNSIPKIYKELSASEVTLEKILHEDRLDIPSENLNENLNPLSDLIISNVLKKHYSTVELYEKLQRESSLPYLDTNKVNDISLAINAWQEMIKRNKEYQILTAEHKNTETFPLEEKNKLVEKTKEIVREKEKNIKDKKDLEIQIEALQLKLEKYFIESNALKEDNKKLSIEIDDLNIKKEENIKSLKKEIETLKAEIEKNHIENKNLKETNKSSLIEIEKLNREKEDDNKQKEKTITLLKKEDSIKSNELDRKNEEIKNYKIIIEDNIKEKKSLENQVEALQFELEKYFIENKKIKEKPPLWGASKVIRSTLEYQLGRTMIEKSRSIIGFIMLPISLILGYLSFKISEIRKDKNIILHEYQDYYEAMKLKNHLSYKLGEVFIINFKNPIKWILLPYRLYKTVFNFKKK
;
A
#
# COMPACT_ATOMS: atom_id res chain seq x y z
N MET A 1 25.59 21.53 2.14
CA MET A 1 24.16 21.45 2.53
C MET A 1 24.00 22.15 3.86
N LYS A 2 23.15 23.17 3.93
CA LYS A 2 22.91 23.94 5.15
C LYS A 2 21.74 23.31 5.91
N LYS A 3 21.96 23.06 7.20
CA LYS A 3 21.01 22.43 8.11
C LYS A 3 20.61 23.44 9.19
N VAL A 4 19.32 23.63 9.41
CA VAL A 4 18.81 24.54 10.44
C VAL A 4 17.93 23.80 11.43
N ILE A 5 18.15 24.05 12.72
CA ILE A 5 17.25 23.60 13.79
C ILE A 5 16.62 24.83 14.43
N ILE A 6 15.30 24.91 14.36
CA ILE A 6 14.51 25.98 14.96
C ILE A 6 14.07 25.53 16.36
N ILE A 7 14.46 26.26 17.39
CA ILE A 7 14.26 25.89 18.79
C ILE A 7 13.54 27.04 19.48
N GLY A 8 12.38 26.77 20.06
CA GLY A 8 11.66 27.76 20.83
C GLY A 8 10.74 27.11 21.85
N HIS A 9 10.35 27.88 22.87
CA HIS A 9 9.41 27.42 23.88
C HIS A 9 8.07 27.02 23.24
N LYS A 10 7.32 26.09 23.85
CA LYS A 10 6.06 25.59 23.25
C LYS A 10 5.06 26.69 22.88
N GLN A 11 5.04 27.78 23.65
CA GLN A 11 4.18 28.96 23.47
C GLN A 11 4.88 30.12 22.74
N SER A 12 6.09 29.93 22.19
CA SER A 12 6.82 30.97 21.44
C SER A 12 6.37 31.12 19.98
N ASN A 13 5.42 30.30 19.54
CA ASN A 13 4.96 30.23 18.15
C ASN A 13 6.10 29.92 17.15
N TYR A 14 7.08 29.11 17.57
CA TYR A 14 8.22 28.71 16.73
C TYR A 14 7.80 27.99 15.43
N GLN A 15 6.64 27.32 15.42
CA GLN A 15 6.11 26.68 14.20
C GLN A 15 5.79 27.72 13.12
N ASN A 16 5.39 28.95 13.49
CA ASN A 16 5.15 30.01 12.52
C ASN A 16 6.46 30.48 11.88
N VAL A 17 7.56 30.44 12.63
CA VAL A 17 8.90 30.71 12.10
C VAL A 17 9.34 29.61 11.15
N GLU A 18 9.06 28.34 11.48
CA GLU A 18 9.32 27.23 10.55
C GLU A 18 8.55 27.38 9.24
N LYS A 19 7.24 27.64 9.31
CA LYS A 19 6.41 27.92 8.13
C LYS A 19 6.97 29.09 7.31
N ALA A 20 7.41 30.16 7.97
CA ALA A 20 8.07 31.28 7.32
C ALA A 20 9.34 30.83 6.58
N PHE A 21 10.24 30.10 7.23
CA PHE A 21 11.47 29.64 6.60
C PHE A 21 11.17 28.69 5.43
N GLN A 22 10.16 27.83 5.55
CA GLN A 22 9.75 26.93 4.47
C GLN A 22 9.24 27.68 3.25
N TYR A 23 8.42 28.72 3.47
CA TYR A 23 7.93 29.58 2.40
C TYR A 23 9.07 30.28 1.65
N TYR A 24 10.14 30.67 2.36
CA TYR A 24 11.31 31.34 1.78
C TYR A 24 12.46 30.38 1.40
N GLY A 25 12.16 29.11 1.12
CA GLY A 25 13.09 28.18 0.46
C GLY A 25 13.79 27.16 1.36
N MET A 26 13.44 27.05 2.65
CA MET A 26 13.88 25.95 3.50
C MET A 26 13.06 24.69 3.22
N ASN A 27 13.69 23.60 2.82
CA ASN A 27 12.95 22.35 2.62
C ASN A 27 12.65 21.65 3.97
N PRO A 28 11.47 21.00 4.11
CA PRO A 28 11.22 20.11 5.23
C PRO A 28 12.13 18.88 5.16
N PRO A 29 12.49 18.28 6.31
CA PRO A 29 13.40 17.13 6.34
C PRO A 29 12.70 15.87 5.81
N HIS A 30 13.38 15.14 4.93
CA HIS A 30 13.03 13.75 4.65
C HIS A 30 13.38 12.85 5.85
N PRO A 31 12.54 11.84 6.16
CA PRO A 31 12.86 10.83 7.16
C PRO A 31 14.13 10.05 6.80
N SER A 32 14.81 9.50 7.81
CA SER A 32 16.03 8.70 7.65
C SER A 32 15.84 7.52 6.69
N LYS A 33 16.89 7.14 5.92
CA LYS A 33 16.76 6.15 4.84
C LYS A 33 16.42 4.74 5.35
N ARG A 34 17.06 4.29 6.43
CA ARG A 34 16.91 2.93 6.97
C ARG A 34 15.75 2.83 7.94
N GLU A 35 15.74 3.70 8.95
CA GLU A 35 14.76 3.62 10.05
C GLU A 35 13.46 4.36 9.74
N LYS A 36 13.43 5.20 8.69
CA LYS A 36 12.28 6.03 8.31
C LYS A 36 11.79 6.93 9.44
N MET A 37 12.71 7.37 10.29
CA MET A 37 12.45 8.25 11.43
C MET A 37 12.64 9.72 11.03
N SER A 38 11.74 10.57 11.49
CA SER A 38 11.88 12.03 11.41
C SER A 38 12.97 12.54 12.38
N PRO A 39 13.51 13.76 12.18
CA PRO A 39 14.45 14.36 13.12
C PRO A 39 13.91 14.46 14.55
N ILE A 40 12.60 14.70 14.70
CA ILE A 40 11.92 14.80 16.00
C ILE A 40 11.91 13.42 16.69
N GLU A 41 11.56 12.35 15.97
CA GLU A 41 11.59 10.99 16.52
C GLU A 41 13.01 10.55 16.90
N ILE A 42 14.01 10.94 16.10
CA ILE A 42 15.43 10.72 16.43
C ILE A 42 15.77 11.48 17.72
N GLY A 43 15.34 12.75 17.85
CA GLY A 43 15.47 13.54 19.06
C GLY A 43 14.83 12.86 20.28
N ASP A 44 13.62 12.33 20.16
CA ASP A 44 12.95 11.62 21.26
C ASP A 44 13.68 10.35 21.69
N VAL A 45 14.28 9.61 20.75
CA VAL A 45 15.13 8.45 21.05
C VAL A 45 16.40 8.89 21.78
N LEU A 46 17.07 9.93 21.28
CA LEU A 46 18.29 10.48 21.88
C LEU A 46 18.03 11.01 23.30
N ASN A 47 16.93 11.73 23.50
CA ASN A 47 16.51 12.24 24.81
C ASN A 47 16.24 11.15 25.84
N LYS A 48 15.86 9.93 25.41
CA LYS A 48 15.68 8.79 26.32
C LYS A 48 17.01 8.14 26.72
N VAL A 49 18.04 8.23 25.87
CA VAL A 49 19.28 7.47 26.05
C VAL A 49 20.43 8.32 26.61
N LEU A 50 20.55 9.58 26.21
CA LEU A 50 21.62 10.48 26.64
C LEU A 50 21.60 10.82 28.14
N PRO A 51 20.45 10.94 28.84
CA PRO A 51 20.44 11.13 30.30
C PRO A 51 21.12 10.00 31.07
N ASP A 52 21.12 8.77 30.53
CA ASP A 52 21.76 7.60 31.15
C ASP A 52 23.27 7.53 30.86
N LEU A 53 23.74 8.12 29.76
CA LEU A 53 25.17 8.18 29.41
C LEU A 53 25.93 9.22 30.24
N ASN A 54 25.28 10.32 30.63
CA ASN A 54 25.89 11.36 31.49
C ASN A 54 26.01 10.94 32.97
N LYS A 55 25.47 9.78 33.36
CA LYS A 55 25.63 9.17 34.71
C LYS A 55 26.73 8.10 34.75
N ALA A 56 27.34 7.75 33.62
CA ALA A 56 28.48 6.85 33.58
C ALA A 56 29.79 7.63 33.89
N PRO A 57 30.72 7.07 34.69
CA PRO A 57 31.90 7.79 35.14
C PRO A 57 32.75 8.30 33.97
N GLU A 58 33.15 9.56 34.06
CA GLU A 58 34.06 10.28 33.17
C GLU A 58 35.25 9.42 32.75
N ASN A 59 35.17 8.79 31.60
CA ASN A 59 36.30 8.19 30.90
C ASN A 59 35.96 8.00 29.42
N LEU A 60 35.63 9.09 28.71
CA LEU A 60 35.69 9.13 27.26
C LEU A 60 36.21 10.49 26.79
N SER A 61 37.54 10.57 26.79
CA SER A 61 38.39 11.41 25.95
C SER A 61 37.79 12.73 25.42
N LEU A 62 37.92 13.76 26.23
CA LEU A 62 38.07 15.14 25.77
C LEU A 62 39.35 15.24 24.92
N LEU A 63 39.24 15.70 23.68
CA LEU A 63 40.40 16.20 22.93
C LEU A 63 40.88 17.49 23.61
N PRO A 64 42.15 17.59 24.04
CA PRO A 64 42.68 18.81 24.60
C PRO A 64 43.09 19.77 23.49
N ASN A 65 42.55 20.99 23.54
CA ASN A 65 43.12 22.14 22.85
C ASN A 65 44.45 22.48 23.55
N LYS A 66 45.60 22.11 22.98
CA LYS A 66 46.90 22.55 23.48
C LYS A 66 47.72 23.22 22.40
N LYS A 67 47.71 24.56 22.46
CA LYS A 67 48.78 25.41 21.92
C LYS A 67 50.10 25.03 22.60
N ILE A 68 51.13 25.02 21.78
CA ILE A 68 52.54 24.70 22.04
C ILE A 68 53.15 25.62 23.10
N LYS A 69 53.95 25.05 24.03
CA LYS A 69 55.29 25.55 24.43
C LYS A 69 55.96 24.63 25.46
N GLY A 70 57.19 24.21 25.15
CA GLY A 70 58.29 23.72 26.03
C GLY A 70 57.99 22.46 26.86
N SER A 71 58.87 21.51 27.13
CA SER A 71 60.31 21.35 26.92
C SER A 71 60.64 19.94 27.41
N SER A 72 61.51 19.21 26.68
CA SER A 72 62.53 18.26 27.18
C SER A 72 62.07 17.13 28.16
N ILE A 73 62.18 15.83 27.89
CA ILE A 73 63.41 15.02 27.84
C ILE A 73 63.00 13.54 27.59
N LYS A 74 63.80 12.85 26.76
CA LYS A 74 64.23 11.43 26.72
C LYS A 74 63.43 10.41 27.58
N ASN A 75 63.11 9.17 27.18
CA ASN A 75 63.83 8.19 26.36
C ASN A 75 62.94 6.93 26.14
N LYS A 76 63.15 6.27 24.98
CA LYS A 76 63.09 4.81 24.72
C LYS A 76 61.86 3.98 25.16
N SER A 77 61.12 3.43 24.18
CA SER A 77 61.41 2.09 23.63
C SER A 77 60.33 1.66 22.61
N ARG A 78 60.78 0.87 21.64
CA ARG A 78 60.01 0.36 20.50
C ARG A 78 58.90 -0.61 20.94
N LYS A 79 57.69 -0.44 20.39
CA LYS A 79 56.89 -1.56 19.86
C LYS A 79 55.96 -1.05 18.76
N LYS A 80 56.11 -1.64 17.56
CA LYS A 80 55.18 -1.48 16.44
C LYS A 80 53.81 -1.99 16.89
N SER A 81 52.82 -1.11 16.93
CA SER A 81 51.42 -1.48 16.76
C SER A 81 50.84 -0.56 15.70
N ARG A 82 50.45 -1.13 14.56
CA ARG A 82 49.55 -0.47 13.61
C ARG A 82 48.20 -0.35 14.31
N ASN A 83 47.97 0.77 15.00
CA ASN A 83 46.62 1.16 15.38
C ASN A 83 46.13 2.12 14.31
N SER A 84 45.46 1.58 13.29
CA SER A 84 44.43 2.35 12.59
C SER A 84 43.36 2.67 13.64
N THR A 85 43.44 3.86 14.24
CA THR A 85 42.38 4.39 15.09
C THR A 85 41.18 4.67 14.21
N VAL A 86 40.41 3.62 13.92
CA VAL A 86 39.03 3.72 13.47
C VAL A 86 38.28 4.38 14.61
N LYS A 87 37.92 5.66 14.44
CA LYS A 87 36.96 6.35 15.32
C LYS A 87 35.71 5.47 15.35
N THR A 88 35.43 4.85 16.50
CA THR A 88 34.17 4.15 16.72
C THR A 88 33.09 5.21 16.81
N THR A 89 32.37 5.44 15.71
CA THR A 89 31.15 6.25 15.71
C THR A 89 30.14 5.59 16.64
N SER A 90 29.53 6.40 17.52
CA SER A 90 28.48 5.94 18.41
C SER A 90 27.32 5.38 17.58
N LEU A 91 26.59 4.38 18.09
CA LEU A 91 25.40 3.85 17.39
C LEU A 91 24.39 4.96 17.03
N TRP A 92 24.38 6.02 17.83
CA TRP A 92 23.53 7.21 17.66
C TRP A 92 24.00 8.12 16.53
N ASP A 93 25.31 8.18 16.28
CA ASP A 93 25.88 8.94 15.17
C ASP A 93 25.41 8.35 13.82
N ASN A 94 25.15 7.04 13.79
CA ASN A 94 24.60 6.38 12.60
C ASN A 94 23.16 6.81 12.30
N LEU A 95 22.34 7.14 13.30
CA LEU A 95 20.98 7.66 13.08
C LEU A 95 21.04 9.04 12.44
N TYR A 96 21.93 9.90 12.93
CA TYR A 96 22.16 11.21 12.31
C TYR A 96 22.74 11.06 10.89
N LEU A 97 23.72 10.18 10.70
CA LEU A 97 24.30 9.95 9.36
C LEU A 97 23.23 9.45 8.37
N ASP A 98 22.35 8.55 8.81
CA ASP A 98 21.24 8.05 8.00
C ASP A 98 20.22 9.14 7.65
N LEU A 99 19.98 10.09 8.58
CA LEU A 99 19.18 11.28 8.33
C LEU A 99 19.85 12.21 7.30
N VAL A 100 21.16 12.46 7.43
CA VAL A 100 21.89 13.29 6.46
C VAL A 100 21.90 12.64 5.08
N LEU A 101 22.09 11.32 5.00
CA LEU A 101 22.06 10.58 3.75
C LEU A 101 20.70 10.64 3.06
N ALA A 102 19.60 10.74 3.81
CA ALA A 102 18.26 10.93 3.26
C ALA A 102 18.03 12.32 2.68
N ASN A 103 18.73 13.32 3.21
CA ASN A 103 18.60 14.72 2.85
C ASN A 103 19.79 15.27 2.05
N ILE A 104 20.60 14.37 1.48
CA ILE A 104 21.85 14.74 0.80
C ILE A 104 21.59 15.56 -0.47
N ASP A 105 20.43 15.40 -1.10
CA ASP A 105 20.07 16.13 -2.31
C ASP A 105 19.46 17.52 -2.01
N GLN A 106 19.20 17.84 -0.74
CA GLN A 106 18.64 19.13 -0.33
C GLN A 106 19.75 20.13 0.01
N GLU A 107 19.82 21.24 -0.72
CA GLU A 107 20.81 22.30 -0.48
C GLU A 107 20.61 23.00 0.87
N PHE A 108 19.34 23.24 1.24
CA PHE A 108 18.92 23.90 2.46
C PHE A 108 17.67 23.24 3.03
N TRP A 109 17.76 22.74 4.26
CA TRP A 109 16.68 22.07 4.97
C TRP A 109 16.77 22.25 6.48
N GLY A 110 15.65 22.05 7.17
CA GLY A 110 15.60 22.22 8.61
C GLY A 110 14.27 21.82 9.21
N TRP A 111 14.23 21.71 10.53
CA TRP A 111 13.03 21.36 11.28
C TRP A 111 12.93 22.20 12.55
N SER A 112 11.75 22.21 13.17
CA SER A 112 11.56 22.81 14.47
C SER A 112 11.27 21.78 15.56
N ASP A 113 11.89 21.97 16.73
CA ASP A 113 11.67 21.11 17.90
C ASP A 113 12.07 21.83 19.22
N PRO A 114 11.12 22.08 20.13
CA PRO A 114 11.40 22.64 21.46
C PRO A 114 12.31 21.74 22.32
N ASN A 115 12.20 20.42 22.17
CA ASN A 115 12.92 19.45 22.99
C ASN A 115 14.39 19.31 22.56
N SER A 116 14.73 19.76 21.35
CA SER A 116 16.10 19.81 20.84
C SER A 116 17.01 20.72 21.69
N LEU A 117 16.45 21.60 22.52
CA LEU A 117 17.22 22.39 23.49
C LEU A 117 18.01 21.50 24.48
N GLN A 118 17.48 20.34 24.86
CA GLN A 118 18.18 19.39 25.75
C GLN A 118 19.31 18.64 25.04
N LEU A 119 19.19 18.47 23.73
CA LEU A 119 20.14 17.75 22.87
C LEU A 119 21.09 18.69 22.14
N LEU A 120 21.09 19.97 22.47
CA LEU A 120 21.76 20.98 21.67
C LEU A 120 23.26 20.74 21.60
N ASP A 121 23.87 20.33 22.71
CA ASP A 121 25.29 19.96 22.73
C ASP A 121 25.60 18.73 21.87
N TYR A 122 24.69 17.76 21.78
CA TYR A 122 24.85 16.62 20.88
C TYR A 122 24.80 17.06 19.42
N TRP A 123 23.73 17.78 19.02
CA TRP A 123 23.59 18.32 17.66
C TRP A 123 24.75 19.23 17.28
N ALA A 124 25.22 20.00 18.24
CA ALA A 124 26.33 20.91 18.05
C ALA A 124 27.66 20.20 17.80
N ASN A 125 27.91 19.08 18.49
CA ASN A 125 29.16 18.34 18.42
C ASN A 125 29.21 17.36 17.25
N ILE A 126 28.07 16.79 16.85
CA ILE A 126 28.03 15.81 15.76
C ILE A 126 28.27 16.47 14.40
N ASP A 127 27.84 17.72 14.24
CA ASP A 127 27.97 18.44 12.99
C ASP A 127 28.16 19.95 13.19
N GLN A 128 29.24 20.46 12.63
CA GLN A 128 29.60 21.88 12.68
C GLN A 128 28.77 22.72 11.71
N ASP A 129 28.18 22.11 10.68
CA ASP A 129 27.37 22.80 9.65
C ASP A 129 25.91 23.01 10.05
N ILE A 130 25.48 22.49 11.21
CA ILE A 130 24.14 22.78 11.76
C ILE A 130 24.14 24.20 12.32
N HIS A 131 23.15 24.99 11.90
CA HIS A 131 22.89 26.31 12.43
C HIS A 131 21.63 26.29 13.29
N PHE A 132 21.59 27.14 14.32
CA PHE A 132 20.50 27.16 15.30
C PHE A 132 19.70 28.45 15.21
N VAL A 133 18.39 28.34 15.17
CA VAL A 133 17.48 29.48 15.15
C VAL A 133 16.69 29.44 16.45
N PHE A 134 17.05 30.30 17.39
CA PHE A 134 16.39 30.39 18.69
C PHE A 134 15.22 31.37 18.61
N VAL A 135 14.03 30.87 18.91
CA VAL A 135 12.78 31.63 18.86
C VAL A 135 12.30 31.91 20.27
N TYR A 136 12.08 33.20 20.56
CA TYR A 136 11.37 33.63 21.76
C TYR A 136 10.17 34.50 21.38
N ASP A 137 9.25 34.63 22.33
CA ASP A 137 8.06 35.46 22.20
C ASP A 137 7.77 36.13 23.55
N LYS A 138 6.82 37.05 23.56
CA LYS A 138 6.32 37.75 24.74
C LYS A 138 5.79 36.75 25.79
N PRO A 139 6.14 36.88 27.08
CA PRO A 139 5.62 36.00 28.14
C PRO A 139 4.10 36.05 28.27
N GLU A 140 3.47 37.13 27.80
CA GLU A 140 2.01 37.29 27.72
C GLU A 140 1.33 36.13 26.97
N ASN A 141 2.00 35.55 25.97
CA ASN A 141 1.45 34.49 25.14
C ASN A 141 1.27 33.16 25.89
N LEU A 142 1.88 33.00 27.08
CA LEU A 142 1.66 31.84 27.95
C LEU A 142 0.18 31.64 28.33
N PHE A 143 -0.60 32.72 28.29
CA PHE A 143 -2.01 32.73 28.69
C PHE A 143 -2.97 32.92 27.52
N GLN A 144 -2.47 33.19 26.31
CA GLN A 144 -3.30 33.46 25.12
C GLN A 144 -3.78 32.18 24.39
N HIS A 145 -3.24 31.00 24.74
CA HIS A 145 -3.52 29.72 24.06
C HIS A 145 -4.13 28.62 24.94
N ASN A 146 -4.53 28.93 26.18
CA ASN A 146 -5.15 27.92 27.05
C ASN A 146 -6.62 27.76 26.65
N PHE A 147 -7.09 26.50 26.54
CA PHE A 147 -8.50 26.19 26.39
C PHE A 147 -9.31 26.87 27.52
N ILE A 148 -10.55 27.26 27.25
CA ILE A 148 -11.44 27.93 28.23
C ILE A 148 -11.44 27.16 29.57
N GLU A 149 -11.42 25.83 29.50
CA GLU A 149 -11.37 24.93 30.65
C GLU A 149 -10.08 25.09 31.48
N GLU A 150 -8.90 25.13 30.85
CA GLU A 150 -7.63 25.38 31.54
C GLU A 150 -7.56 26.78 32.16
N SER A 151 -8.20 27.77 31.54
CA SER A 151 -8.22 29.15 32.04
C SER A 151 -9.03 29.32 33.33
N ILE A 152 -10.05 28.47 33.54
CA ILE A 152 -10.90 28.48 34.74
C ILE A 152 -10.17 27.88 35.94
N GLU A 153 -9.23 26.96 35.71
CA GLU A 153 -8.46 26.28 36.76
C GLU A 153 -7.14 26.98 37.13
N LEU A 154 -6.82 28.14 36.53
CA LEU A 154 -5.61 28.90 36.82
C LEU A 154 -5.70 29.53 38.21
N ASP A 155 -4.78 29.13 39.09
CA ASP A 155 -4.54 29.77 40.39
C ASP A 155 -3.18 30.49 40.42
N SER A 156 -2.90 31.19 41.52
CA SER A 156 -1.66 31.95 41.66
C SER A 156 -0.41 31.06 41.66
N GLU A 157 -0.51 29.80 42.08
CA GLU A 157 0.64 28.88 42.12
C GLU A 157 0.96 28.36 40.72
N LYS A 158 -0.05 27.94 39.96
CA LYS A 158 0.07 27.51 38.56
C LYS A 158 0.57 28.62 37.64
N ILE A 159 0.13 29.86 37.86
CA ILE A 159 0.66 31.02 37.11
C ILE A 159 2.16 31.15 37.37
N LYS A 160 2.58 31.07 38.63
CA LYS A 160 3.98 31.15 39.00
C LYS A 160 4.78 29.99 38.40
N GLU A 161 4.26 28.77 38.44
CA GLU A 161 4.89 27.59 37.85
C GLU A 161 5.10 27.76 36.34
N LYS A 162 4.07 28.19 35.59
CA LYS A 162 4.17 28.45 34.14
C LYS A 162 5.20 29.54 33.81
N LEU A 163 5.27 30.60 34.62
CA LEU A 163 6.27 31.65 34.45
C LEU A 163 7.68 31.15 34.77
N GLU A 164 7.87 30.41 35.86
CA GLU A 164 9.15 29.81 36.22
C GLU A 164 9.64 28.79 35.18
N GLU A 165 8.74 28.00 34.58
CA GLU A 165 9.07 27.10 33.47
C GLU A 165 9.57 27.88 32.25
N TRP A 166 8.84 28.95 31.88
CA TRP A 166 9.23 29.83 30.78
C TRP A 166 10.57 30.51 31.05
N GLU A 167 10.82 30.99 32.27
CA GLU A 167 12.10 31.58 32.66
C GLU A 167 13.23 30.57 32.53
N LYS A 168 13.11 29.40 33.17
CA LYS A 168 14.11 28.32 33.13
C LYS A 168 14.42 27.87 31.69
N TYR A 169 13.40 27.81 30.83
CA TYR A 169 13.59 27.45 29.43
C TYR A 169 14.35 28.53 28.67
N ASN A 170 13.92 29.79 28.78
CA ASN A 170 14.50 30.89 28.01
C ASN A 170 15.89 31.29 28.52
N GLU A 171 16.20 31.11 29.81
CA GLU A 171 17.56 31.23 30.34
C GLU A 171 18.51 30.21 29.70
N LYS A 172 18.08 28.95 29.59
CA LYS A 172 18.86 27.89 28.91
C LYS A 172 19.03 28.21 27.43
N LEU A 173 17.96 28.65 26.78
CA LEU A 173 18.00 29.09 25.37
C LEU A 173 19.03 30.20 25.18
N LEU A 174 19.02 31.22 26.04
CA LEU A 174 19.98 32.33 25.98
C LEU A 174 21.42 31.90 26.27
N MET A 175 21.62 30.96 27.21
CA MET A 175 22.92 30.36 27.50
C MET A 175 23.48 29.64 26.26
N PHE A 176 22.65 28.84 25.58
CA PHE A 176 23.07 28.12 24.37
C PHE A 176 23.29 29.03 23.17
N PHE A 177 22.48 30.07 23.01
CA PHE A 177 22.71 31.12 22.02
C PHE A 177 24.09 31.75 22.21
N ASN A 178 24.42 32.16 23.44
CA ASN A 178 25.74 32.73 23.74
C ASN A 178 26.89 31.74 23.55
N LYS A 179 26.67 30.44 23.80
CA LYS A 179 27.66 29.37 23.58
C LYS A 179 27.96 29.13 22.10
N TYR A 180 26.95 29.21 21.22
CA TYR A 180 27.07 28.91 19.79
C TYR A 180 26.80 30.13 18.89
N LYS A 181 27.20 31.31 19.35
CA LYS A 181 26.86 32.62 18.76
C LYS A 181 27.17 32.74 17.27
N GLU A 182 28.33 32.22 16.82
CA GLU A 182 28.78 32.32 15.42
C GLU A 182 27.90 31.56 14.41
N ARG A 183 27.06 30.63 14.88
CA ARG A 183 26.19 29.82 14.02
C ARG A 183 24.76 29.75 14.53
N SER A 184 24.38 30.73 15.33
CA SER A 184 23.03 30.84 15.85
C SER A 184 22.48 32.24 15.72
N VAL A 185 21.17 32.33 15.56
CA VAL A 185 20.43 33.59 15.54
C VAL A 185 19.35 33.53 16.58
N LEU A 186 19.14 34.65 17.28
CA LEU A 186 18.07 34.82 18.23
C LEU A 186 17.02 35.74 17.62
N ILE A 187 15.77 35.28 17.57
CA ILE A 187 14.70 35.95 16.83
C ILE A 187 13.40 36.00 17.62
N ASN A 188 12.70 37.12 17.50
CA ASN A 188 11.35 37.26 18.03
C ASN A 188 10.30 36.81 17.00
N SER A 189 9.40 35.90 17.38
CA SER A 189 8.38 35.37 16.47
C SER A 189 7.39 36.44 15.96
N ARG A 190 7.07 37.48 16.76
CA ARG A 190 6.21 38.60 16.34
C ARG A 190 6.89 39.48 15.30
N GLN A 191 8.20 39.69 15.39
CA GLN A 191 8.93 40.53 14.43
C GLN A 191 8.96 39.91 13.04
N ILE A 192 9.13 38.58 12.97
CA ILE A 192 9.07 37.83 11.72
C ILE A 192 7.68 37.94 11.11
N ARG A 193 6.61 37.79 11.91
CA ARG A 193 5.24 37.99 11.43
C ARG A 193 5.00 39.39 10.85
N LYS A 194 5.51 40.44 11.52
CA LYS A 194 5.33 41.83 11.06
C LYS A 194 6.15 42.21 9.82
N SER A 195 7.33 41.62 9.64
CA SER A 195 8.32 42.10 8.66
C SER A 195 9.09 40.98 7.99
N ILE A 196 8.37 39.94 7.55
CA ILE A 196 8.95 38.70 7.04
C ILE A 196 9.89 38.91 5.86
N GLN A 197 9.49 39.75 4.88
CA GLN A 197 10.23 40.03 3.65
C GLN A 197 11.59 40.69 3.93
N ASN A 198 11.68 41.53 4.95
CA ASN A 198 12.92 42.24 5.31
C ASN A 198 13.77 41.46 6.33
N SER A 199 13.15 40.55 7.08
CA SER A 199 13.76 39.82 8.19
C SER A 199 14.46 38.55 7.71
N ILE A 200 13.82 37.77 6.83
CA ILE A 200 14.37 36.49 6.36
C ILE A 200 15.70 36.67 5.61
N PRO A 201 15.86 37.61 4.67
CA PRO A 201 17.14 37.83 4.00
C PRO A 201 18.29 38.18 4.95
N LYS A 202 18.00 38.96 6.01
CA LYS A 202 18.99 39.31 7.04
C LYS A 202 19.42 38.07 7.82
N ILE A 203 18.45 37.25 8.23
CA ILE A 203 18.71 36.00 8.94
C ILE A 203 19.52 35.04 8.05
N TYR A 204 19.18 34.90 6.77
CA TYR A 204 19.91 34.02 5.86
C TYR A 204 21.34 34.49 5.60
N LYS A 205 21.56 35.81 5.52
CA LYS A 205 22.90 36.39 5.45
C LYS A 205 23.72 36.08 6.70
N GLU A 206 23.13 36.20 7.88
CA GLU A 206 23.77 35.90 9.17
C GLU A 206 24.07 34.40 9.32
N LEU A 207 23.20 33.54 8.81
CA LEU A 207 23.37 32.08 8.77
C LEU A 207 24.31 31.61 7.64
N SER A 208 24.87 32.53 6.84
CA SER A 208 25.65 32.20 5.64
C SER A 208 24.92 31.18 4.74
N ALA A 209 23.59 31.31 4.60
CA ALA A 209 22.78 30.49 3.73
C ALA A 209 22.96 30.93 2.26
N SER A 210 22.87 29.97 1.34
CA SER A 210 23.20 30.11 -0.09
C SER A 210 22.70 31.43 -0.72
N GLU A 211 23.60 32.20 -1.32
CA GLU A 211 23.26 33.42 -2.10
C GLU A 211 22.25 33.13 -3.21
N VAL A 212 22.23 31.88 -3.71
CA VAL A 212 21.38 31.40 -4.81
C VAL A 212 19.88 31.46 -4.48
N THR A 213 19.49 31.40 -3.20
CA THR A 213 18.07 31.45 -2.80
C THR A 213 17.53 32.89 -2.78
N LEU A 214 18.39 33.88 -2.53
CA LEU A 214 17.99 35.30 -2.41
C LEU A 214 17.55 35.90 -3.75
N GLU A 215 18.18 35.51 -4.86
CA GLU A 215 17.79 35.98 -6.20
C GLU A 215 16.41 35.46 -6.63
N LYS A 216 16.03 34.23 -6.25
CA LYS A 216 14.67 33.70 -6.48
C LYS A 216 13.61 34.40 -5.61
N ILE A 217 13.95 34.72 -4.36
CA ILE A 217 13.05 35.39 -3.41
C ILE A 217 12.67 36.81 -3.87
N LEU A 218 13.56 37.50 -4.60
CA LEU A 218 13.34 38.89 -5.05
C LEU A 218 12.55 39.01 -6.37
N HIS A 219 12.40 37.92 -7.14
CA HIS A 219 11.84 37.95 -8.49
C HIS A 219 10.45 37.32 -8.65
N GLU A 220 9.93 36.62 -7.64
CA GLU A 220 8.55 36.12 -7.66
C GLU A 220 7.59 37.10 -6.98
N ASP A 221 6.90 37.88 -7.80
CA ASP A 221 5.58 38.40 -7.44
C ASP A 221 4.67 37.21 -7.07
N ARG A 222 4.08 37.27 -5.87
CA ARG A 222 2.88 36.52 -5.38
C ARG A 222 3.14 35.31 -4.47
N LEU A 223 2.61 35.41 -3.26
CA LEU A 223 1.30 34.87 -2.86
C LEU A 223 1.18 35.14 -1.36
N ASP A 224 0.15 35.86 -0.92
CA ASP A 224 -0.11 36.08 0.51
C ASP A 224 0.07 34.76 1.25
N ILE A 225 1.02 34.70 2.19
CA ILE A 225 1.06 33.62 3.19
C ILE A 225 -0.38 33.55 3.68
N PRO A 226 -1.09 32.41 3.57
CA PRO A 226 -2.44 32.33 4.07
C PRO A 226 -2.34 32.72 5.53
N SER A 227 -2.80 33.94 5.79
CA SER A 227 -2.96 34.49 7.13
C SER A 227 -4.05 33.62 7.73
N GLU A 228 -3.66 32.43 8.21
CA GLU A 228 -4.46 31.63 9.13
C GLU A 228 -5.00 32.64 10.13
N ASN A 229 -6.32 32.85 10.01
CA ASN A 229 -7.08 33.96 10.55
C ASN A 229 -6.35 34.69 11.67
N LEU A 230 -5.81 35.88 11.33
CA LEU A 230 -5.30 36.89 12.25
C LEU A 230 -6.44 37.50 13.10
N ASN A 231 -7.34 36.67 13.60
CA ASN A 231 -7.96 36.96 14.87
C ASN A 231 -6.90 36.56 15.90
N GLU A 232 -5.87 37.41 16.00
CA GLU A 232 -5.40 37.85 17.31
C GLU A 232 -6.72 38.22 18.00
N ASN A 233 -7.32 37.24 18.69
CA ASN A 233 -8.55 37.40 19.45
C ASN A 233 -8.10 38.18 20.69
N LEU A 234 -7.59 39.38 20.41
CA LEU A 234 -7.11 40.38 21.33
C LEU A 234 -8.37 40.69 22.10
N ASN A 235 -8.49 40.04 23.23
CA ASN A 235 -9.38 40.44 24.27
C ASN A 235 -8.54 41.46 25.05
N PRO A 236 -8.62 42.78 24.77
CA PRO A 236 -7.89 43.77 25.52
C PRO A 236 -8.05 43.64 27.04
N LEU A 237 -9.14 43.01 27.53
CA LEU A 237 -9.27 42.66 28.94
C LEU A 237 -8.31 41.54 29.38
N SER A 238 -8.10 40.49 28.57
CA SER A 238 -7.07 39.49 28.87
C SER A 238 -5.67 40.10 28.85
N ASP A 239 -5.37 40.94 27.85
CA ASP A 239 -4.05 41.58 27.74
C ASP A 239 -3.77 42.51 28.93
N LEU A 240 -4.78 43.25 29.39
CA LEU A 240 -4.66 44.08 30.58
C LEU A 240 -4.43 43.25 31.85
N ILE A 241 -5.18 42.16 32.04
CA ILE A 241 -5.01 41.28 33.20
C ILE A 241 -3.60 40.67 33.19
N ILE A 242 -3.17 40.11 32.05
CA ILE A 242 -1.87 39.48 31.89
C ILE A 242 -0.74 40.48 32.11
N SER A 243 -0.84 41.69 31.55
CA SER A 243 0.15 42.74 31.76
C SER A 243 0.28 43.14 33.24
N ASN A 244 -0.83 43.18 33.98
CA ASN A 244 -0.82 43.44 35.42
C ASN A 244 -0.25 42.28 36.24
N VAL A 245 -0.47 41.03 35.82
CA VAL A 245 0.16 39.86 36.43
C VAL A 245 1.67 39.93 36.24
N LEU A 246 2.14 40.18 35.01
CA LEU A 246 3.58 40.26 34.69
C LEU A 246 4.28 41.43 35.39
N LYS A 247 3.61 42.55 35.62
CA LYS A 247 4.16 43.68 36.42
C LYS A 247 4.61 43.24 37.83
N LYS A 248 4.04 42.16 38.39
CA LYS A 248 4.45 41.60 39.68
C LYS A 248 5.61 40.60 39.59
N HIS A 249 5.95 40.13 38.38
CA HIS A 249 7.01 39.16 38.12
C HIS A 249 8.19 39.83 37.39
N TYR A 250 8.97 40.60 38.14
CA TYR A 250 10.09 41.39 37.59
C TYR A 250 11.15 40.53 36.88
N SER A 251 11.44 39.32 37.40
CA SER A 251 12.40 38.38 36.80
C SER A 251 12.03 38.02 35.35
N THR A 252 10.75 37.77 35.08
CA THR A 252 10.27 37.38 33.75
C THR A 252 10.43 38.52 32.76
N VAL A 253 10.08 39.74 33.20
CA VAL A 253 10.19 40.96 32.39
C VAL A 253 11.66 41.28 32.11
N GLU A 254 12.53 41.19 33.12
CA GLU A 254 13.97 41.42 32.95
C GLU A 254 14.60 40.42 31.97
N LEU A 255 14.23 39.14 32.06
CA LEU A 255 14.69 38.12 31.12
C LEU A 255 14.21 38.41 29.70
N TYR A 256 12.94 38.80 29.53
CA TYR A 256 12.41 39.19 28.22
C TYR A 256 13.16 40.38 27.61
N GLU A 257 13.43 41.42 28.40
CA GLU A 257 14.22 42.58 27.97
C GLU A 257 15.67 42.21 27.65
N LYS A 258 16.25 41.24 28.37
CA LYS A 258 17.56 40.68 28.05
C LYS A 258 17.54 39.94 26.70
N LEU A 259 16.53 39.10 26.44
CA LEU A 259 16.35 38.44 25.15
C LEU A 259 16.22 39.46 24.02
N GLN A 260 15.42 40.52 24.21
CA GLN A 260 15.27 41.60 23.24
C GLN A 260 16.59 42.33 22.94
N ARG A 261 17.43 42.58 23.95
CA ARG A 261 18.73 43.23 23.76
C ARG A 261 19.75 42.36 23.03
N GLU A 262 19.75 41.06 23.31
CA GLU A 262 20.69 40.11 22.70
C GLU A 262 20.21 39.55 21.35
N SER A 263 18.95 39.79 20.99
CA SER A 263 18.33 39.29 19.77
C SER A 263 18.91 39.91 18.51
N SER A 264 19.19 39.06 17.51
CA SER A 264 19.54 39.50 16.15
C SER A 264 18.36 40.19 15.48
N LEU A 265 17.13 39.85 15.88
CA LEU A 265 15.90 40.43 15.34
C LEU A 265 14.88 40.71 16.47
N PRO A 266 15.05 41.81 17.22
CA PRO A 266 14.15 42.16 18.30
C PRO A 266 12.80 42.64 17.76
N TYR A 267 11.75 42.45 18.57
CA TYR A 267 10.45 43.02 18.26
C TYR A 267 10.46 44.53 18.48
N LEU A 268 10.25 45.27 17.39
CA LEU A 268 10.15 46.73 17.41
C LEU A 268 8.67 47.11 17.59
N ASP A 269 8.28 47.39 18.82
CA ASP A 269 6.92 47.85 19.11
C ASP A 269 6.80 49.33 18.71
N THR A 270 6.15 49.60 17.58
CA THR A 270 5.96 50.97 17.07
C THR A 270 4.90 51.75 17.85
N ASN A 271 4.08 51.07 18.66
CA ASN A 271 2.99 51.68 19.42
C ASN A 271 3.17 51.39 20.92
N LYS A 272 3.79 52.30 21.66
CA LYS A 272 3.61 52.36 23.11
C LYS A 272 2.16 52.77 23.37
N VAL A 273 1.25 51.79 23.43
CA VAL A 273 -0.14 52.07 23.79
C VAL A 273 -0.14 52.54 25.24
N ASN A 274 -0.75 53.69 25.49
CA ASN A 274 -0.91 54.23 26.84
C ASN A 274 -1.73 53.24 27.68
N ASP A 275 -1.27 52.90 28.89
CA ASP A 275 -1.95 51.98 29.84
C ASP A 275 -3.43 52.37 30.04
N ILE A 276 -3.73 53.67 30.02
CA ILE A 276 -5.10 54.20 30.15
C ILE A 276 -5.95 53.84 28.92
N SER A 277 -5.39 53.93 27.72
CA SER A 277 -6.09 53.59 26.47
C SER A 277 -6.38 52.09 26.39
N LEU A 278 -5.44 51.24 26.86
CA LEU A 278 -5.68 49.80 26.98
C LEU A 278 -6.81 49.50 27.97
N ALA A 279 -6.82 50.15 29.13
CA ALA A 279 -7.88 49.99 30.13
C ALA A 279 -9.26 50.43 29.62
N ILE A 280 -9.32 51.54 28.88
CA ILE A 280 -10.57 52.02 28.26
C ILE A 280 -11.06 51.02 27.21
N ASN A 281 -10.17 50.53 26.34
CA ASN A 281 -10.54 49.56 25.30
C ASN A 281 -11.04 48.23 25.92
N ALA A 282 -10.36 47.74 26.96
CA ALA A 282 -10.76 46.55 27.71
C ALA A 282 -12.15 46.72 28.35
N TRP A 283 -12.39 47.88 28.97
CA TRP A 283 -13.68 48.19 29.58
C TRP A 283 -14.80 48.29 28.54
N GLN A 284 -14.56 48.97 27.41
CA GLN A 284 -15.52 49.07 26.31
C GLN A 284 -15.91 47.70 25.75
N GLU A 285 -14.93 46.82 25.54
CA GLU A 285 -15.18 45.47 25.04
C GLU A 285 -15.98 44.62 26.06
N MET A 286 -15.67 44.73 27.36
CA MET A 286 -16.41 44.06 28.42
C MET A 286 -17.88 44.51 28.45
N ILE A 287 -18.13 45.82 28.37
CA ILE A 287 -19.50 46.36 28.31
C ILE A 287 -20.23 45.90 27.07
N LYS A 288 -19.55 45.85 25.91
CA LYS A 288 -20.13 45.34 24.66
C LYS A 288 -20.55 43.87 24.79
N ARG A 289 -19.68 43.00 25.32
CA ARG A 289 -19.99 41.58 25.57
C ARG A 289 -21.14 41.42 26.57
N ASN A 290 -21.17 42.20 27.64
CA ASN A 290 -22.27 42.16 28.60
C ASN A 290 -23.60 42.56 27.95
N LYS A 291 -23.60 43.56 27.08
CA LYS A 291 -24.79 43.96 26.32
C LYS A 291 -25.25 42.84 25.37
N GLU A 292 -24.34 42.19 24.65
CA GLU A 292 -24.64 41.04 23.79
C GLU A 292 -25.23 39.87 24.60
N TYR A 293 -24.66 39.54 25.75
CA TYR A 293 -25.19 38.51 26.65
C TYR A 293 -26.59 38.86 27.18
N GLN A 294 -26.84 40.14 27.50
CA GLN A 294 -28.17 40.60 27.91
C GLN A 294 -29.20 40.48 26.78
N ILE A 295 -28.81 40.78 25.54
CA ILE A 295 -29.68 40.59 24.36
C ILE A 295 -30.00 39.11 24.18
N LEU A 296 -28.98 38.24 24.18
CA LEU A 296 -29.16 36.79 24.04
C LEU A 296 -30.04 36.21 25.15
N THR A 297 -29.84 36.63 26.40
CA THR A 297 -30.68 36.16 27.53
C THR A 297 -32.10 36.72 27.48
N ALA A 298 -32.31 37.92 26.95
CA ALA A 298 -33.64 38.48 26.70
C ALA A 298 -34.36 37.77 25.55
N GLU A 299 -33.65 37.44 24.47
CA GLU A 299 -34.16 36.62 23.36
C GLU A 299 -34.54 35.22 23.85
N HIS A 300 -33.69 34.57 24.65
CA HIS A 300 -33.98 33.28 25.26
C HIS A 300 -35.21 33.30 26.18
N LYS A 301 -35.38 34.35 26.99
CA LYS A 301 -36.57 34.54 27.85
C LYS A 301 -37.84 34.80 27.03
N ASN A 302 -37.75 35.53 25.92
CA ASN A 302 -38.88 35.76 25.03
C ASN A 302 -39.28 34.51 24.23
N THR A 303 -38.34 33.61 23.93
CA THR A 303 -38.64 32.28 23.35
C THR A 303 -39.31 31.31 24.32
N GLU A 304 -39.28 31.53 25.63
CA GLU A 304 -40.04 30.70 26.59
C GLU A 304 -41.51 31.13 26.72
N THR A 305 -41.86 32.34 26.25
CA THR A 305 -43.25 32.82 26.15
C THR A 305 -43.77 32.78 24.71
N PHE A 306 -43.76 31.60 24.08
CA PHE A 306 -44.55 31.36 22.86
C PHE A 306 -46.02 31.05 23.24
N PRO A 307 -47.04 31.59 22.52
CA PRO A 307 -48.44 31.28 22.79
C PRO A 307 -48.67 29.76 22.71
N LEU A 308 -49.32 29.20 23.73
CA LEU A 308 -49.54 27.75 23.89
C LEU A 308 -50.14 27.08 22.63
N GLU A 309 -50.91 27.81 21.82
CA GLU A 309 -51.48 27.33 20.56
C GLU A 309 -50.45 27.04 19.48
N GLU A 310 -49.39 27.84 19.35
CA GLU A 310 -48.39 27.66 18.30
C GLU A 310 -47.46 26.49 18.63
N LYS A 311 -47.16 26.30 19.92
CA LYS A 311 -46.47 25.10 20.44
C LYS A 311 -47.29 23.84 20.20
N ASN A 312 -48.60 23.86 20.45
CA ASN A 312 -49.47 22.71 20.20
C ASN A 312 -49.56 22.38 18.71
N LYS A 313 -49.61 23.39 17.84
CA LYS A 313 -49.63 23.21 16.38
C LYS A 313 -48.31 22.64 15.86
N LEU A 314 -47.18 23.09 16.40
CA LEU A 314 -45.87 22.53 16.07
C LEU A 314 -45.75 21.07 16.55
N VAL A 315 -46.22 20.78 17.78
CA VAL A 315 -46.23 19.43 18.34
C VAL A 315 -47.05 18.47 17.48
N GLU A 316 -48.25 18.86 17.05
CA GLU A 316 -49.07 18.04 16.14
C GLU A 316 -48.39 17.81 14.79
N LYS A 317 -47.77 18.84 14.21
CA LYS A 317 -46.98 18.69 12.98
C LYS A 317 -45.80 17.73 13.15
N THR A 318 -45.10 17.78 14.29
CA THR A 318 -44.05 16.80 14.60
C THR A 318 -44.60 15.39 14.79
N LYS A 319 -45.77 15.21 15.39
CA LYS A 319 -46.40 13.88 15.52
C LYS A 319 -46.76 13.29 14.16
N GLU A 320 -47.26 14.10 13.23
CA GLU A 320 -47.51 13.66 11.85
C GLU A 320 -46.22 13.23 11.14
N ILE A 321 -45.16 14.03 11.23
CA ILE A 321 -43.85 13.69 10.66
C ILE A 321 -43.29 12.39 11.27
N VAL A 322 -43.48 12.18 12.58
CA VAL A 322 -43.04 10.95 13.25
C VAL A 322 -43.85 9.75 12.75
N ARG A 323 -45.17 9.85 12.62
CA ARG A 323 -46.02 8.77 12.07
C ARG A 323 -45.63 8.41 10.62
N GLU A 324 -45.33 9.42 9.80
CA GLU A 324 -44.88 9.20 8.43
C GLU A 324 -43.51 8.51 8.39
N LYS A 325 -42.58 8.91 9.25
CA LYS A 325 -41.28 8.24 9.40
C LYS A 325 -41.42 6.80 9.91
N GLU A 326 -42.32 6.53 10.86
CA GLU A 326 -42.60 5.17 11.35
C GLU A 326 -43.17 4.28 10.26
N LYS A 327 -44.07 4.81 9.43
CA LYS A 327 -44.59 4.10 8.25
C LYS A 327 -43.45 3.79 7.26
N ASN A 328 -42.62 4.76 6.93
CA ASN A 328 -41.47 4.56 6.04
C ASN A 328 -40.46 3.54 6.58
N ILE A 329 -40.24 3.51 7.91
CA ILE A 329 -39.40 2.50 8.55
C ILE A 329 -40.01 1.10 8.42
N LYS A 330 -41.33 0.98 8.57
CA LYS A 330 -42.04 -0.29 8.39
C LYS A 330 -41.96 -0.78 6.94
N ASP A 331 -42.25 0.09 5.99
CA ASP A 331 -42.16 -0.23 4.55
C ASP A 331 -40.72 -0.64 4.16
N LYS A 332 -39.71 0.03 4.72
CA LYS A 332 -38.30 -0.33 4.52
C LYS A 332 -37.97 -1.72 5.09
N LYS A 333 -38.48 -2.08 6.27
CA LYS A 333 -38.29 -3.42 6.85
C LYS A 333 -38.95 -4.49 6.00
N ASP A 334 -40.14 -4.24 5.48
CA ASP A 334 -40.84 -5.18 4.60
C ASP A 334 -40.08 -5.39 3.28
N LEU A 335 -39.46 -4.33 2.74
CA LEU A 335 -38.54 -4.42 1.60
C LEU A 335 -37.25 -5.19 1.92
N GLU A 336 -36.66 -4.99 3.10
CA GLU A 336 -35.47 -5.75 3.53
C GLU A 336 -35.77 -7.26 3.61
N ILE A 337 -36.94 -7.64 4.14
CA ILE A 337 -37.39 -9.04 4.18
C ILE A 337 -37.57 -9.61 2.76
N GLN A 338 -38.11 -8.84 1.82
CA GLN A 338 -38.24 -9.26 0.42
C GLN A 338 -36.90 -9.44 -0.26
N ILE A 339 -35.93 -8.56 0.00
CA ILE A 339 -34.57 -8.67 -0.53
C ILE A 339 -33.88 -9.92 0.02
N GLU A 340 -34.02 -10.21 1.31
CA GLU A 340 -33.46 -11.41 1.94
C GLU A 340 -34.06 -12.69 1.35
N ALA A 341 -35.39 -12.72 1.13
CA ALA A 341 -36.05 -13.83 0.47
C ALA A 341 -35.57 -14.04 -0.99
N LEU A 342 -35.34 -12.96 -1.73
CA LEU A 342 -34.78 -13.02 -3.08
C LEU A 342 -33.33 -13.49 -3.10
N GLN A 343 -32.51 -13.08 -2.13
CA GLN A 343 -31.13 -13.54 -1.99
C GLN A 343 -31.06 -15.04 -1.71
N LEU A 344 -31.91 -15.56 -0.82
CA LEU A 344 -32.00 -17.01 -0.55
C LEU A 344 -32.42 -17.79 -1.81
N LYS A 345 -33.35 -17.23 -2.60
CA LYS A 345 -33.78 -17.86 -3.86
C LYS A 345 -32.65 -17.87 -4.90
N LEU A 346 -31.87 -16.79 -4.99
CA LEU A 346 -30.71 -16.70 -5.88
C LEU A 346 -29.61 -17.68 -5.47
N GLU A 347 -29.34 -17.81 -4.18
CA GLU A 347 -28.37 -18.76 -3.64
C GLU A 347 -28.77 -20.21 -3.96
N LYS A 348 -30.07 -20.53 -3.84
CA LYS A 348 -30.60 -21.84 -4.26
C LYS A 348 -30.35 -22.12 -5.74
N TYR A 349 -30.64 -21.16 -6.63
CA TYR A 349 -30.38 -21.33 -8.06
C TYR A 349 -28.88 -21.47 -8.37
N PHE A 350 -28.02 -20.79 -7.63
CA PHE A 350 -26.57 -20.92 -7.79
C PHE A 350 -26.06 -22.32 -7.40
N ILE A 351 -26.58 -22.88 -6.30
CA ILE A 351 -26.28 -24.26 -5.88
C ILE A 351 -26.73 -25.26 -6.95
N GLU A 352 -27.95 -25.11 -7.47
CA GLU A 352 -28.51 -25.98 -8.52
C GLU A 352 -27.71 -25.90 -9.82
N SER A 353 -27.31 -24.70 -10.24
CA SER A 353 -26.45 -24.52 -11.42
C SER A 353 -25.08 -25.19 -11.26
N ASN A 354 -24.48 -25.14 -10.07
CA ASN A 354 -23.20 -25.80 -9.81
C ASN A 354 -23.33 -27.33 -9.79
N ALA A 355 -24.42 -27.87 -9.24
CA ALA A 355 -24.70 -29.31 -9.29
C ALA A 355 -24.82 -29.80 -10.75
N LEU A 356 -25.57 -29.07 -11.59
CA LEU A 356 -25.69 -29.38 -13.02
C LEU A 356 -24.34 -29.31 -13.75
N LYS A 357 -23.46 -28.37 -13.39
CA LYS A 357 -22.10 -28.30 -13.95
C LYS A 357 -21.24 -29.50 -13.55
N GLU A 358 -21.36 -30.00 -12.33
CA GLU A 358 -20.67 -31.20 -11.90
C GLU A 358 -21.19 -32.44 -12.63
N ASP A 359 -22.51 -32.58 -12.80
CA ASP A 359 -23.09 -33.70 -13.51
C ASP A 359 -22.71 -33.68 -15.01
N ASN A 360 -22.68 -32.50 -15.64
CA ASN A 360 -22.16 -32.36 -17.00
C ASN A 360 -20.69 -32.75 -17.13
N LYS A 361 -19.86 -32.47 -16.12
CA LYS A 361 -18.47 -32.94 -16.10
C LYS A 361 -18.38 -34.45 -15.99
N LYS A 362 -19.20 -35.09 -15.15
CA LYS A 362 -19.25 -36.56 -15.04
C LYS A 362 -19.66 -37.19 -16.36
N LEU A 363 -20.71 -36.67 -17.00
CA LEU A 363 -21.16 -37.11 -18.32
C LEU A 363 -20.08 -36.96 -19.39
N SER A 364 -19.32 -35.85 -19.38
CA SER A 364 -18.19 -35.67 -20.30
C SER A 364 -17.12 -36.74 -20.12
N ILE A 365 -16.76 -37.06 -18.86
CA ILE A 365 -15.77 -38.11 -18.56
C ILE A 365 -16.28 -39.47 -19.03
N GLU A 366 -17.57 -39.78 -18.81
CA GLU A 366 -18.17 -41.04 -19.26
C GLU A 366 -18.21 -41.18 -20.78
N ILE A 367 -18.48 -40.08 -21.51
CA ILE A 367 -18.40 -40.04 -22.97
C ILE A 367 -16.96 -40.29 -23.45
N ASP A 368 -15.97 -39.68 -22.80
CA ASP A 368 -14.55 -39.87 -23.13
C ASP A 368 -14.11 -41.32 -22.91
N ASP A 369 -14.49 -41.94 -21.80
CA ASP A 369 -14.23 -43.35 -21.51
C ASP A 369 -14.88 -44.30 -22.55
N LEU A 370 -16.12 -44.01 -22.95
CA LEU A 370 -16.81 -44.77 -24.01
C LEU A 370 -16.11 -44.62 -25.37
N ASN A 371 -15.62 -43.42 -25.69
CA ASN A 371 -14.88 -43.17 -26.92
C ASN A 371 -13.53 -43.91 -26.93
N ILE A 372 -12.79 -43.91 -25.82
CA ILE A 372 -11.55 -44.68 -25.69
C ILE A 372 -11.83 -46.17 -25.92
N LYS A 373 -12.85 -46.72 -25.26
CA LYS A 373 -13.22 -48.13 -25.40
C LYS A 373 -13.66 -48.47 -26.84
N LYS A 374 -14.33 -47.55 -27.52
CA LYS A 374 -14.69 -47.68 -28.94
C LYS A 374 -13.44 -47.68 -29.83
N GLU A 375 -12.47 -46.81 -29.59
CA GLU A 375 -11.21 -46.78 -30.33
C GLU A 375 -10.39 -48.06 -30.15
N GLU A 376 -10.33 -48.59 -28.93
CA GLU A 376 -9.69 -49.88 -28.65
C GLU A 376 -10.34 -51.03 -29.43
N ASN A 377 -11.68 -51.09 -29.44
CA ASN A 377 -12.43 -52.07 -30.22
C ASN A 377 -12.21 -51.92 -31.73
N ILE A 378 -12.14 -50.69 -32.26
CA ILE A 378 -11.82 -50.45 -33.67
C ILE A 378 -10.40 -50.94 -33.98
N LYS A 379 -9.45 -50.75 -33.06
CA LYS A 379 -8.06 -51.19 -33.22
C LYS A 379 -7.93 -52.71 -33.21
N SER A 380 -8.69 -53.42 -32.35
CA SER A 380 -8.70 -54.88 -32.34
C SER A 380 -9.31 -55.45 -33.64
N LEU A 381 -10.46 -54.91 -34.08
CA LEU A 381 -11.10 -55.29 -35.34
C LEU A 381 -10.20 -55.03 -36.56
N LYS A 382 -9.47 -53.91 -36.59
CA LYS A 382 -8.50 -53.62 -37.67
C LYS A 382 -7.39 -54.68 -37.74
N LYS A 383 -6.84 -55.10 -36.59
CA LYS A 383 -5.83 -56.17 -36.54
C LYS A 383 -6.40 -57.49 -37.05
N GLU A 384 -7.63 -57.83 -36.70
CA GLU A 384 -8.29 -59.05 -37.14
C GLU A 384 -8.51 -59.06 -38.67
N ILE A 385 -8.93 -57.92 -39.23
CA ILE A 385 -9.04 -57.74 -40.70
C ILE A 385 -7.67 -57.88 -41.37
N GLU A 386 -6.59 -57.34 -40.80
CA GLU A 386 -5.23 -57.51 -41.36
C GLU A 386 -4.79 -58.96 -41.35
N THR A 387 -5.05 -59.70 -40.26
CA THR A 387 -4.74 -61.13 -40.20
C THR A 387 -5.51 -61.94 -41.24
N LEU A 388 -6.82 -61.67 -41.41
CA LEU A 388 -7.64 -62.33 -42.42
C LEU A 388 -7.20 -62.00 -43.85
N LYS A 389 -6.78 -60.76 -44.11
CA LYS A 389 -6.23 -60.37 -45.42
C LYS A 389 -4.94 -61.13 -45.73
N ALA A 390 -4.03 -61.26 -44.76
CA ALA A 390 -2.80 -62.04 -44.93
C ALA A 390 -3.10 -63.53 -45.18
N GLU A 391 -4.10 -64.10 -44.51
CA GLU A 391 -4.56 -65.47 -44.73
C GLU A 391 -5.11 -65.67 -46.15
N ILE A 392 -5.94 -64.74 -46.64
CA ILE A 392 -6.47 -64.76 -48.01
C ILE A 392 -5.34 -64.67 -49.04
N GLU A 393 -4.35 -63.80 -48.81
CA GLU A 393 -3.21 -63.63 -49.71
C GLU A 393 -2.35 -64.90 -49.76
N LYS A 394 -2.11 -65.52 -48.60
CA LYS A 394 -1.44 -66.83 -48.51
C LYS A 394 -2.20 -67.91 -49.29
N ASN A 395 -3.51 -68.00 -49.11
CA ASN A 395 -4.37 -68.95 -49.84
C ASN A 395 -4.38 -68.66 -51.36
N HIS A 396 -4.29 -67.39 -51.76
CA HIS A 396 -4.21 -67.02 -53.17
C HIS A 396 -2.87 -67.44 -53.80
N ILE A 397 -1.76 -67.30 -53.07
CA ILE A 397 -0.43 -67.78 -53.49
C ILE A 397 -0.44 -69.31 -53.59
N GLU A 398 -1.00 -70.00 -52.60
CA GLU A 398 -1.11 -71.46 -52.61
C GLU A 398 -1.95 -71.98 -53.79
N ASN A 399 -3.10 -71.35 -54.07
CA ASN A 399 -3.91 -71.66 -55.25
C ASN A 399 -3.19 -71.38 -56.57
N LYS A 400 -2.36 -70.34 -56.63
CA LYS A 400 -1.54 -70.06 -57.82
C LYS A 400 -0.48 -71.15 -58.02
N ASN A 401 0.19 -71.56 -56.95
CA ASN A 401 1.17 -72.65 -56.98
C ASN A 401 0.51 -73.98 -57.38
N LEU A 402 -0.70 -74.28 -56.87
CA LEU A 402 -1.51 -75.44 -57.26
C LEU A 402 -1.92 -75.42 -58.75
N LYS A 403 -2.20 -74.24 -59.31
CA LYS A 403 -2.46 -74.10 -60.75
C LYS A 403 -1.21 -74.35 -61.59
N GLU A 404 -0.05 -73.88 -61.12
CA GLU A 404 1.24 -74.12 -61.81
C GLU A 404 1.66 -75.59 -61.72
N THR A 405 1.48 -76.26 -60.57
CA THR A 405 1.72 -77.70 -60.44
C THR A 405 0.75 -78.53 -61.29
N ASN A 406 -0.54 -78.18 -61.32
CA ASN A 406 -1.50 -78.83 -62.22
C ASN A 406 -1.13 -78.62 -63.70
N LYS A 407 -0.59 -77.46 -64.07
CA LYS A 407 -0.10 -77.20 -65.42
C LYS A 407 1.13 -78.04 -65.76
N SER A 408 2.07 -78.23 -64.82
CA SER A 408 3.21 -79.14 -65.03
C SER A 408 2.77 -80.60 -65.13
N SER A 409 1.80 -81.04 -64.32
CA SER A 409 1.22 -82.38 -64.39
C SER A 409 0.47 -82.61 -65.71
N LEU A 410 -0.20 -81.59 -66.26
CA LEU A 410 -0.83 -81.67 -67.60
C LEU A 410 0.20 -81.86 -68.72
N ILE A 411 1.35 -81.20 -68.64
CA ILE A 411 2.44 -81.35 -69.62
C ILE A 411 3.07 -82.74 -69.54
N GLU A 412 3.09 -83.34 -68.35
CA GLU A 412 3.55 -84.71 -68.13
C GLU A 412 2.54 -85.75 -68.66
N ILE A 413 1.23 -85.50 -68.51
CA ILE A 413 0.15 -86.29 -69.12
C ILE A 413 0.16 -86.15 -70.66
N GLU A 414 0.42 -84.96 -71.21
CA GLU A 414 0.58 -84.76 -72.66
C GLU A 414 1.81 -85.48 -73.23
N LYS A 415 2.91 -85.62 -72.46
CA LYS A 415 4.05 -86.47 -72.83
C LYS A 415 3.71 -87.96 -72.83
N LEU A 416 2.98 -88.43 -71.81
CA LEU A 416 2.50 -89.83 -71.73
C LEU A 416 1.46 -90.17 -72.82
N ASN A 417 0.68 -89.19 -73.29
CA ASN A 417 -0.29 -89.38 -74.38
C ASN A 417 0.34 -89.36 -75.77
N ARG A 418 1.50 -88.70 -75.97
CA ARG A 418 2.27 -88.80 -77.23
C ARG A 418 2.94 -90.17 -77.44
N GLU A 419 3.12 -90.96 -76.38
CA GLU A 419 3.53 -92.37 -76.48
C GLU A 419 2.36 -93.31 -76.86
N LYS A 420 1.11 -92.83 -76.86
CA LYS A 420 -0.10 -93.60 -77.20
C LYS A 420 -0.73 -93.24 -78.56
N GLU A 421 -0.17 -92.28 -79.30
CA GLU A 421 -0.73 -91.75 -80.55
C GLU A 421 -0.33 -92.50 -81.84
N ASP A 422 0.46 -93.57 -81.76
CA ASP A 422 0.81 -94.41 -82.93
C ASP A 422 -0.24 -95.51 -83.26
N ASP A 423 -1.26 -95.73 -82.42
CA ASP A 423 -2.10 -96.94 -82.50
C ASP A 423 -3.58 -96.75 -82.84
N ASN A 424 -4.08 -95.55 -83.17
CA ASN A 424 -5.51 -95.40 -83.49
C ASN A 424 -5.83 -94.51 -84.69
N LYS A 425 -5.25 -94.92 -85.81
CA LYS A 425 -5.67 -94.53 -87.16
C LYS A 425 -6.90 -95.33 -87.59
N GLN A 426 -8.06 -95.17 -86.93
CA GLN A 426 -9.36 -95.57 -87.48
C GLN A 426 -10.53 -95.12 -86.59
N LYS A 427 -11.14 -93.98 -86.94
CA LYS A 427 -12.56 -93.88 -87.33
C LYS A 427 -12.96 -92.42 -87.38
N GLU A 428 -12.80 -91.88 -88.58
CA GLU A 428 -13.56 -90.75 -89.06
C GLU A 428 -15.06 -91.06 -89.10
N LYS A 429 -15.81 -89.96 -89.15
CA LYS A 429 -17.21 -89.81 -89.59
C LYS A 429 -18.27 -89.96 -88.51
N THR A 430 -18.40 -88.89 -87.73
CA THR A 430 -19.60 -88.04 -87.85
C THR A 430 -19.18 -86.58 -87.76
N ILE A 431 -18.80 -86.04 -88.91
CA ILE A 431 -18.62 -84.62 -89.17
C ILE A 431 -19.97 -84.06 -89.62
N THR A 432 -20.28 -82.85 -89.14
CA THR A 432 -21.19 -81.85 -89.72
C THR A 432 -22.69 -82.08 -89.78
N LEU A 433 -23.42 -81.23 -89.05
CA LEU A 433 -24.33 -80.18 -89.55
C LEU A 433 -24.80 -79.41 -88.30
N LEU A 434 -24.71 -78.09 -88.10
CA LEU A 434 -24.65 -76.94 -89.01
C LEU A 434 -23.99 -75.76 -88.31
N LYS A 435 -23.08 -75.11 -89.04
CA LYS A 435 -22.66 -73.72 -88.82
C LYS A 435 -23.70 -72.77 -89.42
N LYS A 436 -23.61 -71.52 -88.94
CA LYS A 436 -24.09 -70.23 -89.46
C LYS A 436 -25.35 -69.70 -88.74
N GLU A 437 -25.44 -68.41 -88.40
CA GLU A 437 -24.83 -67.25 -89.04
C GLU A 437 -24.75 -66.05 -88.09
N ASP A 438 -23.69 -65.26 -88.27
CA ASP A 438 -23.45 -63.95 -87.66
C ASP A 438 -24.14 -62.82 -88.44
N SER A 439 -24.30 -61.69 -87.76
CA SER A 439 -24.36 -60.29 -88.25
C SER A 439 -25.73 -59.64 -88.49
N ILE A 440 -26.05 -58.62 -87.67
CA ILE A 440 -26.15 -57.18 -88.02
C ILE A 440 -26.74 -56.41 -86.83
N LYS A 441 -25.97 -55.48 -86.22
CA LYS A 441 -26.43 -54.26 -85.49
C LYS A 441 -25.20 -53.43 -85.04
N SER A 442 -24.54 -52.79 -85.99
CA SER A 442 -23.32 -51.99 -85.76
C SER A 442 -23.50 -50.51 -86.14
N ASN A 443 -24.57 -49.82 -85.68
CA ASN A 443 -24.71 -48.38 -85.94
C ASN A 443 -25.46 -47.55 -84.87
N GLU A 444 -25.69 -48.08 -83.67
CA GLU A 444 -26.22 -47.29 -82.52
C GLU A 444 -25.22 -47.14 -81.35
N LEU A 445 -24.18 -47.98 -81.31
CA LEU A 445 -23.21 -48.01 -80.20
C LEU A 445 -22.19 -46.86 -80.29
N ASP A 446 -21.85 -46.42 -81.50
CA ASP A 446 -20.78 -45.44 -81.71
C ASP A 446 -21.21 -43.99 -81.44
N ARG A 447 -22.50 -43.64 -81.63
CA ARG A 447 -23.01 -42.29 -81.30
C ARG A 447 -23.15 -42.02 -79.81
N LYS A 448 -23.51 -43.03 -79.00
CA LYS A 448 -23.60 -42.89 -77.53
C LYS A 448 -22.22 -42.85 -76.85
N ASN A 449 -21.21 -43.50 -77.44
CA ASN A 449 -19.87 -43.55 -76.89
C ASN A 449 -19.10 -42.22 -77.03
N GLU A 450 -19.40 -41.38 -78.04
CA GLU A 450 -18.81 -40.05 -78.15
C GLU A 450 -19.39 -39.05 -77.14
N GLU A 451 -20.69 -39.07 -76.87
CA GLU A 451 -21.31 -38.22 -75.83
C GLU A 451 -20.78 -38.56 -74.42
N ILE A 452 -20.65 -39.86 -74.09
CA ILE A 452 -20.08 -40.32 -72.81
C ILE A 452 -18.62 -39.86 -72.63
N LYS A 453 -17.86 -39.81 -73.73
CA LYS A 453 -16.46 -39.36 -73.71
C LYS A 453 -16.33 -37.86 -73.41
N ASN A 454 -17.22 -37.03 -73.98
CA ASN A 454 -17.25 -35.59 -73.67
C ASN A 454 -17.68 -35.29 -72.23
N TYR A 455 -18.69 -35.99 -71.71
CA TYR A 455 -19.07 -35.84 -70.30
C TYR A 455 -17.96 -36.27 -69.34
N LYS A 456 -17.18 -37.30 -69.71
CA LYS A 456 -16.05 -37.76 -68.89
C LYS A 456 -14.93 -36.72 -68.80
N ILE A 457 -14.61 -36.03 -69.90
CA ILE A 457 -13.59 -34.96 -69.92
C ILE A 457 -14.03 -33.78 -69.06
N ILE A 458 -15.30 -33.34 -69.18
CA ILE A 458 -15.85 -32.23 -68.38
C ILE A 458 -15.87 -32.58 -66.88
N ILE A 459 -16.19 -33.82 -66.53
CA ILE A 459 -16.15 -34.28 -65.14
C ILE A 459 -14.71 -34.32 -64.61
N GLU A 460 -13.73 -34.78 -65.41
CA GLU A 460 -12.33 -34.82 -65.00
C GLU A 460 -11.73 -33.42 -64.78
N ASP A 461 -12.10 -32.42 -65.60
CA ASP A 461 -11.66 -31.03 -65.41
C ASP A 461 -12.32 -30.39 -64.17
N ASN A 462 -13.63 -30.61 -63.95
CA ASN A 462 -14.30 -30.16 -62.74
C ASN A 462 -13.74 -30.82 -61.46
N ILE A 463 -13.30 -32.08 -61.53
CA ILE A 463 -12.63 -32.78 -60.43
C ILE A 463 -11.25 -32.16 -60.14
N LYS A 464 -10.49 -31.78 -61.18
CA LYS A 464 -9.21 -31.08 -61.00
C LYS A 464 -9.40 -29.71 -60.38
N GLU A 465 -10.39 -28.94 -60.83
CA GLU A 465 -10.69 -27.62 -60.27
C GLU A 465 -11.14 -27.73 -58.81
N LYS A 466 -12.05 -28.66 -58.51
CA LYS A 466 -12.47 -28.96 -57.13
C LYS A 466 -11.28 -29.31 -56.23
N LYS A 467 -10.35 -30.15 -56.71
CA LYS A 467 -9.16 -30.54 -55.94
C LYS A 467 -8.20 -29.36 -55.72
N SER A 468 -8.11 -28.43 -56.67
CA SER A 468 -7.35 -27.18 -56.51
C SER A 468 -7.98 -26.27 -55.44
N LEU A 469 -9.30 -26.14 -55.45
CA LEU A 469 -10.06 -25.40 -54.43
C LEU A 469 -9.95 -26.03 -53.03
N GLU A 470 -10.05 -27.36 -52.92
CA GLU A 470 -9.87 -28.08 -51.66
C GLU A 470 -8.49 -27.81 -51.05
N ASN A 471 -7.43 -27.85 -51.85
CA ASN A 471 -6.07 -27.54 -51.39
C ASN A 471 -5.92 -26.08 -50.93
N GLN A 472 -6.58 -25.12 -51.61
CA GLN A 472 -6.56 -23.71 -51.20
C GLN A 472 -7.30 -23.50 -49.87
N VAL A 473 -8.44 -24.19 -49.68
CA VAL A 473 -9.19 -24.16 -48.43
C VAL A 473 -8.39 -24.78 -47.28
N GLU A 474 -7.70 -25.89 -47.51
CA GLU A 474 -6.88 -26.56 -46.49
C GLU A 474 -5.69 -25.67 -46.06
N ALA A 475 -5.05 -24.97 -47.00
CA ALA A 475 -3.99 -23.99 -46.68
C ALA A 475 -4.52 -22.79 -45.86
N LEU A 476 -5.69 -22.26 -46.23
CA LEU A 476 -6.36 -21.19 -45.49
C LEU A 476 -6.78 -21.63 -44.08
N GLN A 477 -7.28 -22.87 -43.93
CA GLN A 477 -7.63 -23.43 -42.62
C GLN A 477 -6.40 -23.55 -41.72
N PHE A 478 -5.29 -24.04 -42.25
CA PHE A 478 -4.03 -24.15 -41.51
C PHE A 478 -3.52 -22.78 -41.04
N GLU A 479 -3.60 -21.75 -41.88
CA GLU A 479 -3.17 -20.39 -41.52
C GLU A 479 -4.10 -19.75 -40.47
N LEU A 480 -5.43 -19.93 -40.59
CA LEU A 480 -6.40 -19.50 -39.59
C LEU A 480 -6.22 -20.22 -38.25
N GLU A 481 -5.93 -21.52 -38.26
CA GLU A 481 -5.67 -22.30 -37.05
C GLU A 481 -4.38 -21.82 -36.35
N LYS A 482 -3.34 -21.51 -37.13
CA LYS A 482 -2.12 -20.89 -36.63
C LYS A 482 -2.40 -19.53 -35.97
N TYR A 483 -3.13 -18.63 -36.64
CA TYR A 483 -3.52 -17.34 -36.08
C TYR A 483 -4.43 -17.48 -34.85
N PHE A 484 -5.31 -18.48 -34.81
CA PHE A 484 -6.16 -18.77 -33.66
C PHE A 484 -5.33 -19.23 -32.45
N ILE A 485 -4.36 -20.13 -32.65
CA ILE A 485 -3.45 -20.61 -31.61
C ILE A 485 -2.55 -19.46 -31.10
N GLU A 486 -2.04 -18.62 -32.00
CA GLU A 486 -1.21 -17.47 -31.63
C GLU A 486 -2.00 -16.41 -30.84
N ASN A 487 -3.22 -16.09 -31.30
CA ASN A 487 -4.12 -15.21 -30.56
C ASN A 487 -4.58 -15.80 -29.23
N LYS A 488 -4.71 -17.13 -29.12
CA LYS A 488 -4.99 -17.82 -27.86
C LYS A 488 -3.82 -17.68 -26.88
N LYS A 489 -2.59 -17.85 -27.35
CA LYS A 489 -1.37 -17.63 -26.55
C LYS A 489 -1.20 -16.18 -26.09
N ILE A 490 -1.62 -15.20 -26.89
CA ILE A 490 -1.56 -13.76 -26.54
C ILE A 490 -2.65 -13.37 -25.53
N LYS A 491 -3.80 -14.07 -25.50
CA LYS A 491 -4.92 -13.81 -24.59
C LYS A 491 -4.82 -14.51 -23.22
N GLU A 492 -3.93 -15.48 -23.06
CA GLU A 492 -3.72 -16.17 -21.79
C GLU A 492 -2.89 -15.28 -20.83
N LYS A 493 -3.54 -14.75 -19.79
CA LYS A 493 -2.82 -14.06 -18.68
C LYS A 493 -1.92 -15.08 -17.96
N PRO A 494 -0.67 -14.72 -17.58
CA PRO A 494 0.21 -15.64 -16.87
C PRO A 494 -0.43 -16.07 -15.54
N PRO A 495 -0.28 -17.33 -15.12
CA PRO A 495 -0.87 -17.81 -13.89
C PRO A 495 -0.34 -17.01 -12.69
N LEU A 496 -1.24 -16.46 -11.88
CA LEU A 496 -0.91 -15.69 -10.68
C LEU A 496 -0.65 -16.66 -9.52
N TRP A 497 0.55 -16.60 -8.94
CA TRP A 497 0.97 -17.42 -7.80
C TRP A 497 1.29 -16.54 -6.59
N GLY A 498 0.93 -17.00 -5.39
CA GLY A 498 1.30 -16.36 -4.13
C GLY A 498 0.15 -15.87 -3.26
N ALA A 499 -1.08 -16.38 -3.45
CA ALA A 499 -2.21 -16.13 -2.55
C ALA A 499 -1.87 -16.49 -1.10
N SER A 500 -1.04 -17.51 -0.90
CA SER A 500 -0.52 -17.88 0.42
C SER A 500 0.28 -16.75 1.08
N LYS A 501 1.09 -16.00 0.32
CA LYS A 501 1.80 -14.81 0.82
C LYS A 501 0.84 -13.66 1.11
N VAL A 502 -0.19 -13.49 0.29
CA VAL A 502 -1.24 -12.48 0.50
C VAL A 502 -1.98 -12.75 1.82
N ILE A 503 -2.39 -13.99 2.09
CA ILE A 503 -3.08 -14.35 3.34
C ILE A 503 -2.13 -14.22 4.55
N ARG A 504 -0.85 -14.58 4.43
CA ARG A 504 0.13 -14.36 5.51
C ARG A 504 0.38 -12.89 5.79
N SER A 505 0.17 -12.03 4.78
CA SER A 505 0.28 -10.59 4.93
C SER A 505 -0.97 -9.95 5.54
N THR A 506 -2.07 -10.69 5.76
CA THR A 506 -3.26 -10.11 6.41
C THR A 506 -3.03 -9.85 7.89
N LEU A 507 -3.74 -8.87 8.41
CA LEU A 507 -3.62 -8.42 9.80
C LEU A 507 -3.90 -9.55 10.79
N GLU A 508 -4.91 -10.37 10.51
CA GLU A 508 -5.31 -11.52 11.32
C GLU A 508 -4.16 -12.50 11.48
N TYR A 509 -3.53 -12.88 10.37
CA TYR A 509 -2.44 -13.84 10.39
C TYR A 509 -1.21 -13.31 11.11
N GLN A 510 -0.83 -12.05 10.84
CA GLN A 510 0.33 -11.42 11.46
C GLN A 510 0.17 -11.30 12.98
N LEU A 511 -0.98 -10.82 13.45
CA LEU A 511 -1.23 -10.65 14.88
C LEU A 511 -1.23 -11.99 15.62
N GLY A 512 -1.93 -13.00 15.12
CA GLY A 512 -1.93 -14.30 15.80
C GLY A 512 -0.60 -15.07 15.66
N ARG A 513 0.21 -14.80 14.63
CA ARG A 513 1.60 -15.27 14.58
C ARG A 513 2.42 -14.66 15.71
N THR A 514 2.34 -13.34 15.93
CA THR A 514 3.00 -12.65 17.04
C THR A 514 2.55 -13.20 18.40
N MET A 515 1.27 -13.56 18.55
CA MET A 515 0.78 -14.22 19.76
C MET A 515 1.45 -15.57 20.02
N ILE A 516 1.61 -16.39 18.99
CA ILE A 516 2.23 -17.72 19.13
C ILE A 516 3.73 -17.60 19.40
N GLU A 517 4.43 -16.68 18.74
CA GLU A 517 5.87 -16.48 18.93
C GLU A 517 6.18 -15.94 20.33
N LYS A 518 5.42 -14.96 20.82
CA LYS A 518 5.66 -14.30 22.11
C LYS A 518 5.13 -15.10 23.30
N SER A 519 4.14 -15.97 23.11
CA SER A 519 3.61 -16.83 24.19
C SER A 519 4.55 -17.96 24.63
N ARG A 520 5.66 -18.18 23.91
CA ARG A 520 6.67 -19.20 24.26
C ARG A 520 7.67 -18.73 25.33
N SER A 521 7.65 -17.45 25.70
CA SER A 521 8.57 -16.87 26.69
C SER A 521 7.80 -16.02 27.70
N ILE A 522 8.22 -16.05 28.97
CA ILE A 522 7.63 -15.26 30.06
C ILE A 522 7.78 -13.76 29.78
N ILE A 523 8.98 -13.33 29.36
CA ILE A 523 9.24 -11.96 28.90
C ILE A 523 8.40 -11.63 27.66
N GLY A 524 8.26 -12.60 26.75
CA GLY A 524 7.45 -12.44 25.54
C GLY A 524 5.97 -12.23 25.85
N PHE A 525 5.44 -12.95 26.84
CA PHE A 525 4.06 -12.85 27.30
C PHE A 525 3.77 -11.52 27.99
N ILE A 526 4.70 -10.99 28.79
CA ILE A 526 4.58 -9.65 29.40
C ILE A 526 4.60 -8.55 28.31
N MET A 527 5.42 -8.71 27.28
CA MET A 527 5.51 -7.76 26.15
C MET A 527 4.44 -7.97 25.07
N LEU A 528 3.59 -8.99 25.20
CA LEU A 528 2.58 -9.37 24.22
C LEU A 528 1.54 -8.26 23.97
N PRO A 529 0.96 -7.58 24.99
CA PRO A 529 -0.03 -6.52 24.78
C PRO A 529 0.53 -5.37 23.94
N ILE A 530 1.76 -4.96 24.24
CA ILE A 530 2.46 -3.87 23.54
C ILE A 530 2.79 -4.29 22.11
N SER A 531 3.30 -5.51 21.92
CA SER A 531 3.65 -6.04 20.59
C SER A 531 2.45 -6.12 19.64
N LEU A 532 1.26 -6.46 20.17
CA LEU A 532 0.02 -6.54 19.39
C LEU A 532 -0.53 -5.15 19.01
N ILE A 533 -0.45 -4.18 19.92
CA ILE A 533 -0.84 -2.79 19.65
C ILE A 533 0.09 -2.18 18.57
N LEU A 534 1.39 -2.39 18.68
CA LEU A 534 2.37 -1.95 17.67
C LEU A 534 2.15 -2.65 16.32
N GLY A 535 1.85 -3.95 16.31
CA GLY A 535 1.48 -4.70 15.11
C GLY A 535 0.22 -4.19 14.43
N TYR A 536 -0.81 -3.82 15.21
CA TYR A 536 -2.05 -3.24 14.68
C TYR A 536 -1.85 -1.84 14.10
N LEU A 537 -1.11 -0.98 14.79
CA LEU A 537 -0.83 0.40 14.35
C LEU A 537 0.04 0.42 13.07
N SER A 538 1.10 -0.40 13.02
CA SER A 538 1.96 -0.51 11.84
C SER A 538 1.22 -1.00 10.59
N PHE A 539 0.28 -1.94 10.75
CA PHE A 539 -0.56 -2.40 9.65
C PHE A 539 -1.51 -1.29 9.16
N LYS A 540 -2.16 -0.54 10.07
CA LYS A 540 -3.07 0.56 9.70
C LYS A 540 -2.34 1.66 8.91
N ILE A 541 -1.09 1.96 9.27
CA ILE A 541 -0.23 2.90 8.54
C ILE A 541 0.13 2.35 7.15
N SER A 542 0.33 1.05 7.02
CA SER A 542 0.63 0.40 5.74
C SER A 542 -0.60 0.29 4.80
N GLU A 543 -1.81 0.22 5.36
CA GLU A 543 -3.07 0.13 4.60
C GLU A 543 -3.44 1.47 3.93
N ILE A 544 -3.05 2.59 4.52
CA ILE A 544 -3.22 3.95 3.97
C ILE A 544 -2.35 4.16 2.69
N ARG A 545 -1.33 3.33 2.47
CA ARG A 545 -0.33 3.48 1.40
C ARG A 545 -0.49 2.50 0.22
N LYS A 546 -1.53 1.64 0.20
CA LYS A 546 -1.73 0.64 -0.86
C LYS A 546 -2.93 0.96 -1.76
N ASP A 547 -2.74 0.84 -3.07
CA ASP A 547 -3.82 0.78 -4.05
C ASP A 547 -4.70 -0.46 -3.80
N LYS A 548 -5.99 -0.24 -3.57
CA LYS A 548 -6.97 -1.29 -3.31
C LYS A 548 -7.50 -1.83 -4.63
N ASN A 549 -6.98 -2.98 -5.08
CA ASN A 549 -7.70 -3.99 -5.86
C ASN A 549 -6.83 -5.27 -6.02
N ILE A 550 -6.77 -6.10 -4.98
CA ILE A 550 -6.18 -7.44 -5.07
C ILE A 550 -7.31 -8.47 -5.00
N ILE A 551 -7.62 -9.10 -6.12
CA ILE A 551 -8.70 -10.10 -6.23
C ILE A 551 -8.12 -11.49 -5.91
N LEU A 552 -8.36 -11.97 -4.68
CA LEU A 552 -7.70 -13.17 -4.15
C LEU A 552 -8.07 -14.48 -4.88
N HIS A 553 -9.24 -14.55 -5.53
CA HIS A 553 -9.72 -15.74 -6.24
C HIS A 553 -9.12 -15.91 -7.65
N GLU A 554 -8.37 -14.93 -8.16
CA GLU A 554 -7.66 -15.01 -9.45
C GLU A 554 -6.33 -15.78 -9.35
N TYR A 555 -5.90 -16.14 -8.14
CA TYR A 555 -4.66 -16.86 -7.88
C TYR A 555 -4.86 -18.37 -7.96
N GLN A 556 -3.92 -19.06 -8.60
CA GLN A 556 -3.95 -20.52 -8.77
C GLN A 556 -3.83 -21.26 -7.43
N ASP A 557 -3.09 -20.69 -6.45
CA ASP A 557 -2.93 -21.24 -5.11
C ASP A 557 -4.03 -20.80 -4.12
N TYR A 558 -5.16 -20.26 -4.61
CA TYR A 558 -6.25 -19.75 -3.76
C TYR A 558 -6.77 -20.76 -2.74
N TYR A 559 -7.11 -21.98 -3.17
CA TYR A 559 -7.67 -23.00 -2.28
C TYR A 559 -6.65 -23.48 -1.23
N GLU A 560 -5.38 -23.60 -1.61
CA GLU A 560 -4.29 -23.91 -0.68
C GLU A 560 -4.05 -22.77 0.32
N ALA A 561 -4.13 -21.52 -0.15
CA ALA A 561 -4.04 -20.35 0.70
C ALA A 561 -5.22 -20.28 1.68
N MET A 562 -6.44 -20.64 1.25
CA MET A 562 -7.63 -20.62 2.09
C MET A 562 -7.53 -21.58 3.28
N LYS A 563 -6.78 -22.69 3.15
CA LYS A 563 -6.45 -23.58 4.27
C LYS A 563 -5.68 -22.84 5.38
N LEU A 564 -4.91 -21.80 5.07
CA LEU A 564 -4.21 -20.97 6.07
C LEU A 564 -5.18 -20.21 6.99
N LYS A 565 -6.43 -19.94 6.57
CA LYS A 565 -7.45 -19.36 7.46
C LYS A 565 -7.88 -20.32 8.58
N ASN A 566 -7.68 -21.62 8.37
CA ASN A 566 -7.93 -22.61 9.41
C ASN A 566 -6.79 -22.73 10.42
N HIS A 567 -5.61 -22.16 10.16
CA HIS A 567 -4.47 -22.20 11.07
C HIS A 567 -4.75 -21.43 12.35
N LEU A 568 -4.11 -21.88 13.44
CA LEU A 568 -4.23 -21.25 14.75
C LEU A 568 -3.86 -19.76 14.72
N SER A 569 -2.81 -19.38 13.96
CA SER A 569 -2.38 -17.99 13.82
C SER A 569 -3.50 -17.10 13.27
N TYR A 570 -4.23 -17.54 12.24
CA TYR A 570 -5.31 -16.74 11.66
C TYR A 570 -6.49 -16.61 12.63
N LYS A 571 -6.91 -17.74 13.24
CA LYS A 571 -8.02 -17.78 14.21
C LYS A 571 -7.78 -16.93 15.46
N LEU A 572 -6.54 -16.90 15.96
CA LEU A 572 -6.18 -16.07 17.11
C LEU A 572 -6.24 -14.58 16.79
N GLY A 573 -5.75 -14.17 15.61
CA GLY A 573 -5.81 -12.76 15.20
C GLY A 573 -7.23 -12.30 14.90
N GLU A 574 -8.09 -13.15 14.34
CA GLU A 574 -9.52 -12.84 14.14
C GLU A 574 -10.23 -12.58 15.48
N VAL A 575 -10.04 -13.49 16.46
CA VAL A 575 -10.58 -13.32 17.82
C VAL A 575 -10.04 -12.05 18.47
N PHE A 576 -8.78 -11.69 18.23
CA PHE A 576 -8.20 -10.45 18.74
C PHE A 576 -8.88 -9.21 18.15
N ILE A 577 -8.97 -9.10 16.82
CA ILE A 577 -9.53 -7.92 16.14
C ILE A 577 -10.99 -7.68 16.55
N ILE A 578 -11.80 -8.74 16.62
CA ILE A 578 -13.23 -8.65 17.00
C ILE A 578 -13.42 -8.08 18.41
N ASN A 579 -12.48 -8.36 19.31
CA ASN A 579 -12.58 -8.00 20.72
C ASN A 579 -11.75 -6.76 21.09
N PHE A 580 -10.77 -6.38 20.25
CA PHE A 580 -9.89 -5.23 20.48
C PHE A 580 -10.62 -3.88 20.41
N LYS A 581 -11.64 -3.76 19.55
CA LYS A 581 -12.38 -2.49 19.37
C LYS A 581 -13.40 -2.18 20.48
N ASN A 582 -13.65 -3.10 21.41
CA ASN A 582 -14.67 -2.92 22.45
C ASN A 582 -14.06 -3.11 23.85
N PRO A 583 -14.09 -2.09 24.72
CA PRO A 583 -13.41 -2.12 26.03
C PRO A 583 -13.93 -3.23 26.96
N ILE A 584 -15.23 -3.56 26.90
CA ILE A 584 -15.82 -4.65 27.70
C ILE A 584 -15.35 -6.01 27.18
N LYS A 585 -15.27 -6.16 25.85
CA LYS A 585 -14.80 -7.41 25.23
C LYS A 585 -13.29 -7.62 25.40
N TRP A 586 -12.53 -6.55 25.61
CA TRP A 586 -11.10 -6.59 25.89
C TRP A 586 -10.78 -7.26 27.23
N ILE A 587 -11.61 -7.03 28.26
CA ILE A 587 -11.46 -7.71 29.56
C ILE A 587 -11.66 -9.23 29.42
N LEU A 588 -12.54 -9.66 28.51
CA LEU A 588 -12.81 -11.07 28.22
C LEU A 588 -11.84 -11.69 27.21
N LEU A 589 -10.93 -10.91 26.65
CA LEU A 589 -10.01 -11.33 25.58
C LEU A 589 -9.06 -12.46 26.02
N PRO A 590 -8.42 -12.44 27.22
CA PRO A 590 -7.53 -13.52 27.64
C PRO A 590 -8.23 -14.89 27.69
N TYR A 591 -9.46 -14.91 28.21
CA TYR A 591 -10.29 -16.12 28.26
C TYR A 591 -10.69 -16.61 26.86
N ARG A 592 -11.09 -15.70 25.95
CA ARG A 592 -11.49 -16.06 24.57
C ARG A 592 -10.32 -16.59 23.75
N LEU A 593 -9.13 -16.02 23.91
CA LEU A 593 -7.90 -16.52 23.29
C LEU A 593 -7.56 -17.91 23.82
N TYR A 594 -7.59 -18.11 25.15
CA TYR A 594 -7.37 -19.42 25.77
C TYR A 594 -8.36 -20.48 25.26
N LYS A 595 -9.66 -20.15 25.23
CA LYS A 595 -10.72 -21.03 24.70
C LYS A 595 -10.49 -21.40 23.23
N THR A 596 -9.99 -20.46 22.43
CA THR A 596 -9.69 -20.69 21.01
C THR A 596 -8.51 -21.64 20.83
N VAL A 597 -7.44 -21.50 21.63
CA VAL A 597 -6.31 -22.45 21.65
C VAL A 597 -6.77 -23.84 22.10
N PHE A 598 -7.59 -23.91 23.16
CA PHE A 598 -8.10 -25.17 23.69
C PHE A 598 -8.98 -25.91 22.67
N ASN A 599 -9.92 -25.20 22.03
CA ASN A 599 -10.79 -25.77 21.01
C ASN A 599 -10.01 -26.19 19.75
N PHE A 600 -8.92 -25.49 19.42
CA PHE A 600 -8.04 -25.86 18.31
C PHE A 600 -7.24 -27.14 18.60
N LYS A 601 -6.85 -27.39 19.85
CA LYS A 601 -6.15 -28.62 20.27
C LYS A 601 -7.08 -29.85 20.39
N LYS A 602 -8.39 -29.64 20.45
CA LYS A 602 -9.41 -30.69 20.62
C LYS A 602 -9.97 -31.21 19.28
N LYS A 603 -9.79 -30.44 18.21
CA LYS A 603 -9.99 -30.86 16.81
C LYS A 603 -8.69 -31.45 16.29
#